data_AF-V4PJE5-F1
#
_entry.id   AF-V4PJE5-F1
#
_cell.length_a   1.000
_cell.length_b   1.000
_cell.length_c   1.000
_cell.angle_alpha   90.00
_cell.angle_beta   90.00
_cell.angle_gamma   90.00
#
_symmetry.space_group_name_H-M   'P 1'
#
loop_
_entity.id
_entity.type
_entity.pdbx_description
1 polymer ?
#
loop_
_entity_poly.entity_id
_entity_poly.type
_entity_poly.pdbx_seq_one_letter_code
_entity_poly.pdbx_strand_id
1 'polypeptide(L)'
;MTVYADLQTEIEAEIASAADLSALDAVRVSALGKTGRISGLLKTLGSLPPEERKVTGAAINAVRDQIQAVLDSKKSDLEAAHLAARLQSERIDLSLPASPRAKGGVHPTLQVMDEMIAIFADLGFEVAEGPDIEDDFHNFTALNFPEKHPAREMHDTFFFHPDENGVRKLLRTHTSPVQIRSMVSGQPPFRLIAPGRVFRCDSDQTHTPMFHQIEGLVIDRNAHMGHLKWVLETFISRFFETGDVVTQFRPHHFPFTEPSAEMDVRCSWEKGELKVGQGDSWLEILGCGMVHPNVLKACGVDPDEYQGFAWGMGVDRLAMLKYGVPDLRDMFAADSRWLNHYGFSAFAAPNSASGLS
;
A
#
# COMPACT_ATOMS: atom_id res chain seq x y z
N MET A 1 13.99 -20.96 -78.95
CA MET A 1 14.14 -21.19 -77.50
C MET A 1 15.11 -20.20 -76.84
N THR A 2 16.11 -19.64 -77.55
CA THR A 2 17.12 -18.71 -77.01
C THR A 2 16.57 -17.35 -76.53
N VAL A 3 15.67 -16.72 -77.31
CA VAL A 3 15.18 -15.35 -77.03
C VAL A 3 14.47 -15.19 -75.68
N TYR A 4 13.74 -16.21 -75.21
CA TYR A 4 13.05 -16.15 -73.90
C TYR A 4 14.00 -16.35 -72.72
N ALA A 5 15.05 -17.16 -72.91
CA ALA A 5 16.09 -17.37 -71.91
C ALA A 5 16.94 -16.10 -71.75
N ASP A 6 17.30 -15.45 -72.85
CA ASP A 6 18.07 -14.20 -72.83
C ASP A 6 17.30 -13.07 -72.09
N LEU A 7 16.00 -12.93 -72.38
CA LEU A 7 15.13 -11.97 -71.69
C LEU A 7 14.95 -12.30 -70.20
N GLN A 8 14.84 -13.58 -69.86
CA GLN A 8 14.76 -14.02 -68.47
C GLN A 8 16.03 -13.64 -67.71
N THR A 9 17.21 -13.93 -68.26
CA THR A 9 18.50 -13.60 -67.64
C THR A 9 18.69 -12.09 -67.48
N GLU A 10 18.25 -11.28 -68.45
CA GLU A 10 18.29 -9.81 -68.36
C GLU A 10 17.42 -9.30 -67.20
N ILE A 11 16.17 -9.76 -67.10
CA ILE A 11 15.27 -9.34 -66.02
C ILE A 11 15.76 -9.83 -64.66
N GLU A 12 16.26 -11.07 -64.57
CA GLU A 12 16.86 -11.60 -63.33
C GLU A 12 18.06 -10.76 -62.87
N ALA A 13 18.89 -10.28 -63.79
CA ALA A 13 19.99 -9.37 -63.49
C ALA A 13 19.51 -8.00 -62.99
N GLU A 14 18.46 -7.44 -63.61
CA GLU A 14 17.83 -6.20 -63.14
C GLU A 14 17.25 -6.36 -61.72
N ILE A 15 16.55 -7.47 -61.45
CA ILE A 15 16.03 -7.79 -60.11
C ILE A 15 17.16 -7.92 -59.10
N ALA A 16 18.25 -8.60 -59.46
CA ALA A 16 19.42 -8.74 -58.58
C ALA A 16 20.05 -7.38 -58.23
N SER A 17 20.08 -6.46 -59.21
CA SER A 17 20.66 -5.12 -59.08
C SER A 17 19.78 -4.10 -58.34
N ALA A 18 18.48 -4.40 -58.13
CA ALA A 18 17.57 -3.52 -57.42
C ALA A 18 18.03 -3.32 -55.96
N ALA A 19 18.37 -2.07 -55.63
CA ALA A 19 18.95 -1.68 -54.34
C ALA A 19 17.89 -1.46 -53.23
N ASP A 20 16.65 -1.18 -53.61
CA ASP A 20 15.54 -0.90 -52.68
C ASP A 20 14.19 -1.35 -53.28
N LEU A 21 13.13 -1.25 -52.48
CA LEU A 21 11.78 -1.66 -52.88
C LEU A 21 11.21 -0.82 -54.03
N SER A 22 11.65 0.44 -54.18
CA SER A 22 11.22 1.33 -55.27
C SER A 22 11.86 0.91 -56.60
N ALA A 23 13.17 0.61 -56.57
CA ALA A 23 13.90 0.06 -57.71
C ALA A 23 13.36 -1.31 -58.11
N LEU A 24 13.02 -2.16 -57.15
CA LEU A 24 12.41 -3.47 -57.43
C LEU A 24 11.01 -3.33 -58.05
N ASP A 25 10.19 -2.38 -57.58
CA ASP A 25 8.87 -2.12 -58.17
C ASP A 25 8.99 -1.57 -59.61
N ALA A 26 10.00 -0.74 -59.89
CA ALA A 26 10.28 -0.27 -61.24
C ALA A 26 10.61 -1.44 -62.20
N VAL A 27 11.40 -2.43 -61.74
CA VAL A 27 11.69 -3.65 -62.51
C VAL A 27 10.43 -4.51 -62.68
N ARG A 28 9.61 -4.66 -61.65
CA ARG A 28 8.31 -5.36 -61.73
C ARG A 28 7.40 -4.72 -62.77
N VAL A 29 7.30 -3.40 -62.79
CA VAL A 29 6.46 -2.66 -63.75
C VAL A 29 7.02 -2.79 -65.17
N SER A 30 8.34 -2.72 -65.36
CA SER A 30 9.00 -2.86 -66.67
C SER A 30 8.89 -4.28 -67.26
N ALA A 31 8.89 -5.31 -66.41
CA ALA A 31 8.80 -6.71 -66.81
C ALA A 31 7.35 -7.20 -66.95
N LEU A 32 6.54 -7.02 -65.91
CA LEU A 32 5.20 -7.63 -65.74
C LEU A 32 4.03 -6.63 -65.83
N GLY A 33 4.30 -5.33 -65.95
CA GLY A 33 3.25 -4.31 -66.08
C GLY A 33 2.39 -4.47 -67.35
N LYS A 34 1.32 -3.67 -67.48
CA LYS A 34 0.38 -3.74 -68.63
C LYS A 34 1.04 -3.54 -70.01
N THR A 35 2.16 -2.81 -70.03
CA THR A 35 3.02 -2.57 -71.20
C THR A 35 4.43 -3.15 -71.00
N GLY A 36 4.62 -4.02 -70.01
CA GLY A 36 5.92 -4.61 -69.70
C GLY A 36 6.37 -5.61 -70.76
N ARG A 37 7.67 -5.92 -70.76
CA ARG A 37 8.32 -6.79 -71.77
C ARG A 37 7.63 -8.15 -71.91
N ILE A 38 7.31 -8.81 -70.79
CA ILE A 38 6.63 -10.13 -70.79
C ILE A 38 5.16 -10.01 -71.20
N SER A 39 4.47 -8.95 -70.75
CA SER A 39 3.09 -8.65 -71.18
C SER A 39 3.00 -8.30 -72.66
N GLY A 40 4.05 -7.71 -73.25
CA GLY A 40 4.20 -7.49 -74.67
C GLY A 40 4.30 -8.79 -75.46
N LEU A 41 5.09 -9.75 -74.97
CA LEU A 41 5.19 -11.09 -75.56
C LEU A 41 3.87 -11.87 -75.48
N LEU A 42 3.10 -11.73 -74.39
CA LEU A 42 1.78 -12.35 -74.28
C LEU A 42 0.76 -11.81 -75.31
N LYS A 43 0.88 -10.54 -75.72
CA LYS A 43 0.01 -9.94 -76.75
C LYS A 43 0.27 -10.50 -78.16
N THR A 44 1.49 -10.93 -78.46
CA THR A 44 1.84 -11.50 -79.78
C THR A 44 1.29 -12.92 -79.97
N LEU A 45 0.84 -13.59 -78.90
CA LEU A 45 0.13 -14.85 -79.00
C LEU A 45 -1.18 -14.74 -79.81
N GLY A 46 -1.76 -13.52 -79.90
CA GLY A 46 -2.95 -13.18 -80.67
C GLY A 46 -2.91 -13.59 -82.15
N SER A 47 -1.72 -13.60 -82.75
CA SER A 47 -1.50 -13.81 -84.19
C SER A 47 -1.01 -15.21 -84.57
N LEU A 48 -0.85 -16.13 -83.61
CA LEU A 48 -0.29 -17.48 -83.85
C LEU A 48 -1.38 -18.55 -84.09
N PRO A 49 -1.09 -19.59 -84.92
CA PRO A 49 -1.94 -20.77 -85.07
C PRO A 49 -2.17 -21.49 -83.73
N PRO A 50 -3.28 -22.24 -83.56
CA PRO A 50 -3.66 -22.85 -82.27
C PRO A 50 -2.59 -23.75 -81.64
N GLU A 51 -1.90 -24.56 -82.45
CA GLU A 51 -0.86 -25.48 -81.99
C GLU A 51 0.41 -24.74 -81.52
N GLU A 52 0.86 -23.73 -82.28
CA GLU A 52 2.02 -22.89 -81.92
C GLU A 52 1.72 -21.98 -80.72
N ARG A 53 0.48 -21.46 -80.63
CA ARG A 53 0.02 -20.66 -79.49
C ARG A 53 0.12 -21.43 -78.18
N LYS A 54 -0.17 -22.74 -78.18
CA LYS A 54 -0.12 -23.58 -76.98
C LYS A 54 1.31 -23.77 -76.46
N VAL A 55 2.26 -24.03 -77.36
CA VAL A 55 3.68 -24.23 -77.02
C VAL A 55 4.33 -22.90 -76.60
N THR A 56 4.13 -21.85 -77.38
CA THR A 56 4.72 -20.52 -77.11
C THR A 56 4.09 -19.85 -75.89
N GLY A 57 2.78 -20.01 -75.67
CA GLY A 57 2.11 -19.50 -74.47
C GLY A 57 2.57 -20.19 -73.20
N ALA A 58 2.80 -21.51 -73.23
CA ALA A 58 3.36 -22.23 -72.08
C ALA A 58 4.77 -21.75 -71.73
N ALA A 59 5.62 -21.53 -72.75
CA ALA A 59 6.98 -21.03 -72.54
C ALA A 59 7.01 -19.60 -71.93
N ILE A 60 6.15 -18.69 -72.41
CA ILE A 60 6.08 -17.32 -71.87
C ILE A 60 5.50 -17.30 -70.45
N ASN A 61 4.49 -18.13 -70.17
CA ASN A 61 3.95 -18.25 -68.81
C ASN A 61 4.98 -18.83 -67.84
N ALA A 62 5.77 -19.81 -68.25
CA ALA A 62 6.85 -20.35 -67.42
C ALA A 62 7.89 -19.28 -67.05
N VAL A 63 8.31 -18.44 -68.01
CA VAL A 63 9.21 -17.31 -67.74
C VAL A 63 8.55 -16.27 -66.83
N ARG A 64 7.27 -15.94 -67.05
CA ARG A 64 6.53 -15.02 -66.18
C ARG A 64 6.51 -15.50 -64.74
N ASP A 65 6.18 -16.78 -64.53
CA ASP A 65 6.04 -17.35 -63.20
C ASP A 65 7.40 -17.45 -62.48
N GLN A 66 8.47 -17.76 -63.22
CA GLN A 66 9.83 -17.75 -62.70
C GLN A 66 10.28 -16.33 -62.30
N ILE A 67 10.05 -15.32 -63.15
CA ILE A 67 10.36 -13.92 -62.85
C ILE A 67 9.56 -13.41 -61.65
N GLN A 68 8.28 -13.79 -61.54
CA GLN A 68 7.45 -13.46 -60.39
C GLN A 68 8.03 -14.08 -59.10
N ALA A 69 8.46 -15.34 -59.14
CA ALA A 69 9.10 -15.99 -58.01
C ALA A 69 10.41 -15.30 -57.58
N VAL A 70 11.25 -14.89 -58.54
CA VAL A 70 12.50 -14.17 -58.26
C VAL A 70 12.22 -12.76 -57.70
N LEU A 71 11.21 -12.06 -58.22
CA LEU A 71 10.75 -10.77 -57.68
C LEU A 71 10.26 -10.91 -56.23
N ASP A 72 9.43 -11.91 -55.95
CA ASP A 72 8.87 -12.14 -54.62
C ASP A 72 9.97 -12.50 -53.61
N SER A 73 10.94 -13.33 -54.02
CA SER A 73 12.11 -13.64 -53.19
C SER A 73 12.93 -12.39 -52.88
N LYS A 74 13.30 -11.61 -53.91
CA LYS A 74 14.10 -10.39 -53.73
C LYS A 74 13.36 -9.34 -52.89
N LYS A 75 12.04 -9.25 -53.05
CA LYS A 75 11.18 -8.36 -52.24
C LYS A 75 11.24 -8.77 -50.77
N SER A 76 11.07 -10.05 -50.48
CA SER A 76 11.18 -10.58 -49.12
C SER A 76 12.55 -10.28 -48.50
N ASP A 77 13.63 -10.45 -49.26
CA ASP A 77 14.98 -10.16 -48.79
C ASP A 77 15.18 -8.67 -48.46
N LEU A 78 14.69 -7.77 -49.32
CA LEU A 78 14.77 -6.34 -49.10
C LEU A 78 13.90 -5.87 -47.92
N GLU A 79 12.70 -6.44 -47.76
CA GLU A 79 11.83 -6.17 -46.61
C GLU A 79 12.48 -6.64 -45.30
N ALA A 80 13.08 -7.83 -45.28
CA ALA A 80 13.80 -8.37 -44.13
C ALA A 80 15.02 -7.51 -43.77
N ALA A 81 15.81 -7.10 -44.77
CA ALA A 81 16.97 -6.23 -44.57
C ALA A 81 16.55 -4.84 -44.04
N HIS A 82 15.48 -4.27 -44.58
CA HIS A 82 14.94 -2.99 -44.12
C HIS A 82 14.44 -3.09 -42.66
N LEU A 83 13.70 -4.15 -42.32
CA LEU A 83 13.25 -4.39 -40.96
C LEU A 83 14.44 -4.57 -39.99
N ALA A 84 15.45 -5.35 -40.37
CA ALA A 84 16.63 -5.55 -39.54
C ALA A 84 17.41 -4.25 -39.30
N ALA A 85 17.58 -3.43 -40.34
CA ALA A 85 18.20 -2.10 -40.21
C ALA A 85 17.39 -1.19 -39.28
N ARG A 86 16.05 -1.19 -39.41
CA ARG A 86 15.16 -0.43 -38.53
C ARG A 86 15.26 -0.88 -37.08
N LEU A 87 15.21 -2.18 -36.82
CA LEU A 87 15.37 -2.76 -35.48
C LEU A 87 16.73 -2.43 -34.85
N GLN A 88 17.80 -2.41 -35.65
CA GLN A 88 19.12 -1.97 -35.18
C GLN A 88 19.14 -0.48 -34.83
N SER A 89 18.50 0.36 -35.64
CA SER A 89 18.44 1.81 -35.42
C SER A 89 17.54 2.21 -34.24
N GLU A 90 16.48 1.44 -33.99
CA GLU A 90 15.53 1.63 -32.88
C GLU A 90 15.95 0.87 -31.62
N ARG A 91 17.19 0.34 -31.57
CA ARG A 91 17.70 -0.37 -30.41
C ARG A 91 17.87 0.61 -29.25
N ILE A 92 17.10 0.39 -28.19
CA ILE A 92 17.21 1.12 -26.93
C ILE A 92 17.96 0.30 -25.88
N ASP A 93 18.67 0.98 -24.99
CA ASP A 93 19.24 0.37 -23.80
C ASP A 93 18.16 0.22 -22.72
N LEU A 94 17.66 -1.01 -22.56
CA LEU A 94 16.64 -1.35 -21.57
C LEU A 94 17.17 -1.35 -20.12
N SER A 95 18.49 -1.19 -19.91
CA SER A 95 19.08 -1.06 -18.57
C SER A 95 19.04 0.37 -18.04
N LEU A 96 18.75 1.36 -18.90
CA LEU A 96 18.61 2.74 -18.46
C LEU A 96 17.44 2.87 -17.47
N PRO A 97 17.62 3.62 -16.37
CA PRO A 97 16.54 3.85 -15.43
C PRO A 97 15.39 4.57 -16.13
N ALA A 98 14.16 4.15 -15.83
CA ALA A 98 12.98 4.89 -16.23
C ALA A 98 13.03 6.32 -15.66
N SER A 99 12.37 7.26 -16.35
CA SER A 99 12.30 8.64 -15.88
C SER A 99 11.79 8.68 -14.43
N PRO A 100 12.50 9.38 -13.53
CA PRO A 100 12.15 9.39 -12.11
C PRO A 100 10.74 9.96 -11.95
N ARG A 101 9.93 9.28 -11.14
CA ARG A 101 8.62 9.76 -10.70
C ARG A 101 8.68 9.94 -9.20
N ALA A 102 8.05 11.01 -8.70
CA ALA A 102 7.88 11.19 -7.27
C ALA A 102 7.12 9.99 -6.71
N LYS A 103 7.70 9.36 -5.69
CA LYS A 103 7.05 8.30 -4.91
C LYS A 103 6.66 8.91 -3.57
N GLY A 104 5.41 8.73 -3.18
CA GLY A 104 4.97 9.03 -1.82
C GLY A 104 5.24 7.84 -0.91
N GLY A 105 5.25 8.10 0.39
CA GLY A 105 5.30 7.08 1.43
C GLY A 105 4.26 7.38 2.51
N VAL A 106 3.72 6.33 3.13
CA VAL A 106 2.87 6.42 4.31
C VAL A 106 3.75 6.53 5.54
N HIS A 107 3.39 7.42 6.45
CA HIS A 107 4.14 7.62 7.68
C HIS A 107 4.06 6.38 8.58
N PRO A 108 5.16 5.94 9.24
CA PRO A 108 5.15 4.75 10.09
C PRO A 108 4.07 4.75 11.18
N THR A 109 3.83 5.89 11.84
CA THR A 109 2.73 6.01 12.81
C THR A 109 1.36 5.70 12.19
N LEU A 110 1.11 6.16 10.96
CA LEU A 110 -0.17 5.92 10.29
C LEU A 110 -0.28 4.48 9.83
N GLN A 111 0.80 3.89 9.32
CA GLN A 111 0.84 2.46 9.00
C GLN A 111 0.50 1.60 10.22
N VAL A 112 1.12 1.90 11.37
CA VAL A 112 0.85 1.17 12.62
C VAL A 112 -0.56 1.43 13.11
N MET A 113 -1.06 2.66 13.00
CA MET A 113 -2.44 2.96 13.36
C MET A 113 -3.43 2.14 12.52
N ASP A 114 -3.25 2.10 11.21
CA ASP A 114 -4.09 1.32 10.29
C ASP A 114 -3.97 -0.19 10.57
N GLU A 115 -2.77 -0.67 10.89
CA GLU A 115 -2.53 -2.07 11.26
C GLU A 115 -3.30 -2.45 12.54
N MET A 116 -3.18 -1.62 13.58
CA MET A 116 -3.90 -1.82 14.84
C MET A 116 -5.41 -1.78 14.61
N ILE A 117 -5.90 -0.82 13.81
CA ILE A 117 -7.32 -0.72 13.45
C ILE A 117 -7.77 -1.99 12.74
N ALA A 118 -7.00 -2.50 11.76
CA ALA A 118 -7.35 -3.72 11.04
C ALA A 118 -7.44 -4.94 11.98
N ILE A 119 -6.49 -5.10 12.91
CA ILE A 119 -6.50 -6.19 13.90
C ILE A 119 -7.74 -6.11 14.79
N PHE A 120 -8.05 -4.93 15.33
CA PHE A 120 -9.22 -4.78 16.21
C PHE A 120 -10.54 -4.87 15.43
N ALA A 121 -10.60 -4.42 14.18
CA ALA A 121 -11.76 -4.60 13.31
C ALA A 121 -12.05 -6.10 13.08
N ASP A 122 -11.03 -6.93 12.86
CA ASP A 122 -11.17 -8.39 12.77
C ASP A 122 -11.67 -9.03 14.08
N LEU A 123 -11.38 -8.42 15.24
CA LEU A 123 -11.91 -8.80 16.56
C LEU A 123 -13.34 -8.26 16.81
N GLY A 124 -13.92 -7.55 15.84
CA GLY A 124 -15.28 -7.02 15.87
C GLY A 124 -15.41 -5.68 16.58
N PHE A 125 -14.34 -4.88 16.64
CA PHE A 125 -14.38 -3.52 17.18
C PHE A 125 -14.77 -2.49 16.12
N GLU A 126 -15.63 -1.57 16.51
CA GLU A 126 -15.95 -0.39 15.71
C GLU A 126 -14.96 0.74 15.98
N VAL A 127 -14.66 1.56 14.97
CA VAL A 127 -13.81 2.75 15.15
C VAL A 127 -14.70 3.92 15.55
N ALA A 128 -14.37 4.57 16.67
CA ALA A 128 -15.02 5.78 17.14
C ALA A 128 -14.01 6.94 17.14
N GLU A 129 -14.48 8.13 16.75
CA GLU A 129 -13.68 9.35 16.70
C GLU A 129 -14.28 10.44 17.59
N GLY A 130 -13.46 11.39 18.00
CA GLY A 130 -13.90 12.56 18.74
C GLY A 130 -12.89 13.69 18.71
N PRO A 131 -13.26 14.87 19.23
CA PRO A 131 -12.48 16.09 19.09
C PRO A 131 -11.15 16.02 19.86
N ASP A 132 -10.15 16.78 19.40
CA ASP A 132 -8.89 16.96 20.12
C ASP A 132 -8.99 17.97 21.28
N ILE A 133 -9.91 18.93 21.17
CA ILE A 133 -10.21 19.91 22.21
C ILE A 133 -11.41 19.42 23.00
N GLU A 134 -11.20 19.20 24.29
CA GLU A 134 -12.18 18.64 25.21
C GLU A 134 -12.48 19.60 26.38
N ASP A 135 -13.54 19.26 27.12
CA ASP A 135 -13.84 19.87 28.42
C ASP A 135 -13.36 18.97 29.58
N ASP A 136 -13.32 19.54 30.80
CA ASP A 136 -12.92 18.80 32.00
C ASP A 136 -13.84 17.60 32.31
N PHE A 137 -15.12 17.69 31.93
CA PHE A 137 -16.07 16.62 32.22
C PHE A 137 -15.70 15.34 31.46
N HIS A 138 -15.53 15.42 30.15
CA HIS A 138 -15.22 14.25 29.33
C HIS A 138 -13.79 13.76 29.52
N ASN A 139 -12.82 14.66 29.76
CA ASN A 139 -11.42 14.26 29.92
C ASN A 139 -11.04 13.81 31.34
N PHE A 140 -11.78 14.20 32.37
CA PHE A 140 -11.41 13.85 33.75
C PHE A 140 -12.59 13.42 34.61
N THR A 141 -13.61 14.26 34.75
CA THR A 141 -14.65 14.05 35.77
C THR A 141 -15.49 12.80 35.52
N ALA A 142 -15.91 12.54 34.27
CA ALA A 142 -16.63 11.32 33.90
C ALA A 142 -15.74 10.05 34.01
N LEU A 143 -14.42 10.22 33.99
CA LEU A 143 -13.41 9.17 34.14
C LEU A 143 -12.95 9.04 35.60
N ASN A 144 -13.76 9.51 36.55
CA ASN A 144 -13.55 9.33 38.00
C ASN A 144 -12.22 9.91 38.52
N PHE A 145 -11.62 10.87 37.81
CA PHE A 145 -10.47 11.62 38.33
C PHE A 145 -10.93 12.54 39.46
N PRO A 146 -10.25 12.57 40.62
CA PRO A 146 -10.50 13.59 41.65
C PRO A 146 -10.16 15.01 41.16
N GLU A 147 -10.81 16.05 41.69
CA GLU A 147 -10.54 17.46 41.35
C GLU A 147 -9.07 17.87 41.58
N LYS A 148 -8.41 17.28 42.58
CA LYS A 148 -7.00 17.54 42.94
C LYS A 148 -6.04 16.50 42.39
N HIS A 149 -6.43 15.77 41.35
CA HIS A 149 -5.56 14.78 40.73
C HIS A 149 -4.41 15.47 39.97
N PRO A 150 -3.15 15.00 40.08
CA PRO A 150 -1.99 15.62 39.40
C PRO A 150 -2.20 15.81 37.89
N ALA A 151 -2.80 14.83 37.21
CA ALA A 151 -3.13 14.93 35.77
C ALA A 151 -4.03 16.14 35.39
N ARG A 152 -4.76 16.74 36.34
CA ARG A 152 -5.57 17.95 36.12
C ARG A 152 -4.78 19.25 36.29
N GLU A 153 -3.51 19.18 36.67
CA GLU A 153 -2.67 20.34 36.87
C GLU A 153 -2.03 20.83 35.56
N MET A 154 -1.64 22.11 35.53
CA MET A 154 -1.07 22.76 34.34
C MET A 154 0.31 22.21 33.94
N HIS A 155 0.97 21.45 34.82
CA HIS A 155 2.27 20.85 34.51
C HIS A 155 2.15 19.65 33.57
N ASP A 156 0.97 19.00 33.50
CA ASP A 156 0.72 17.82 32.68
C ASP A 156 -0.22 18.10 31.49
N THR A 157 -1.15 19.05 31.63
CA THR A 157 -2.23 19.28 30.66
C THR A 157 -2.19 20.67 30.04
N PHE A 158 -2.36 20.76 28.71
CA PHE A 158 -2.52 22.02 27.99
C PHE A 158 -3.94 22.57 28.12
N PHE A 159 -4.10 23.63 28.91
CA PHE A 159 -5.36 24.35 29.07
C PHE A 159 -5.44 25.59 28.18
N PHE A 160 -6.63 25.85 27.65
CA PHE A 160 -6.96 27.12 27.00
C PHE A 160 -7.29 28.20 28.03
N HIS A 161 -7.31 29.46 27.58
CA HIS A 161 -7.86 30.55 28.37
C HIS A 161 -9.34 30.26 28.71
N PRO A 162 -9.79 30.63 29.92
CA PRO A 162 -11.20 30.53 30.27
C PRO A 162 -12.09 31.31 29.29
N ASP A 163 -13.27 30.78 29.01
CA ASP A 163 -14.30 31.51 28.29
C ASP A 163 -15.00 32.57 29.19
N GLU A 164 -16.02 33.25 28.65
CA GLU A 164 -16.79 34.27 29.37
C GLU A 164 -17.47 33.74 30.65
N ASN A 165 -17.70 32.43 30.74
CA ASN A 165 -18.29 31.76 31.89
C ASN A 165 -17.24 31.21 32.87
N GLY A 166 -15.95 31.45 32.61
CA GLY A 166 -14.85 30.94 33.42
C GLY A 166 -14.52 29.46 33.17
N VAL A 167 -15.11 28.83 32.16
CA VAL A 167 -14.86 27.42 31.82
C VAL A 167 -13.61 27.33 30.96
N ARG A 168 -12.66 26.47 31.34
CA ARG A 168 -11.44 26.21 30.57
C ARG A 168 -11.58 24.92 29.79
N LYS A 169 -11.39 25.01 28.47
CA LYS A 169 -11.16 23.82 27.62
C LYS A 169 -9.71 23.37 27.73
N LEU A 170 -9.43 22.17 27.25
CA LEU A 170 -8.09 21.58 27.22
C LEU A 170 -7.86 20.77 25.96
N LEU A 171 -6.59 20.52 25.62
CA LEU A 171 -6.23 19.49 24.64
C LEU A 171 -6.26 18.12 25.34
N ARG A 172 -7.00 17.15 24.77
CA ARG A 172 -7.21 15.85 25.42
C ARG A 172 -5.88 15.14 25.72
N THR A 173 -5.78 14.53 26.90
CA THR A 173 -4.55 13.86 27.38
C THR A 173 -4.50 12.37 27.05
N HIS A 174 -5.63 11.84 26.60
CA HIS A 174 -5.92 10.45 26.27
C HIS A 174 -7.20 10.42 25.39
N THR A 175 -7.51 9.32 24.70
CA THR A 175 -8.69 9.21 23.81
C THR A 175 -9.95 8.69 24.53
N SER A 176 -9.87 8.46 25.84
CA SER A 176 -11.01 8.10 26.70
C SER A 176 -12.24 9.03 26.61
N PRO A 177 -12.14 10.35 26.31
CA PRO A 177 -13.33 11.18 26.07
C PRO A 177 -14.27 10.61 25.01
N VAL A 178 -13.74 9.94 23.98
CA VAL A 178 -14.53 9.29 22.93
C VAL A 178 -15.37 8.15 23.51
N GLN A 179 -14.84 7.41 24.46
CA GLN A 179 -15.53 6.33 25.16
C GLN A 179 -16.71 6.87 25.97
N ILE A 180 -16.50 7.95 26.72
CA ILE A 180 -17.55 8.63 27.49
C ILE A 180 -18.66 9.11 26.55
N ARG A 181 -18.30 9.80 25.45
CA ARG A 181 -19.27 10.28 24.46
C ARG A 181 -20.08 9.14 23.83
N SER A 182 -19.42 8.02 23.54
CA SER A 182 -20.07 6.84 22.97
C SER A 182 -21.08 6.22 23.95
N MET A 183 -20.70 6.11 25.23
CA MET A 183 -21.59 5.58 26.27
C MET A 183 -22.77 6.51 26.56
N VAL A 184 -22.56 7.83 26.57
CA VAL A 184 -23.63 8.82 26.80
C VAL A 184 -24.63 8.91 25.64
N SER A 185 -24.15 8.75 24.40
CA SER A 185 -24.99 8.87 23.19
C SER A 185 -25.67 7.57 22.76
N GLY A 186 -25.22 6.42 23.29
CA GLY A 186 -25.72 5.10 22.93
C GLY A 186 -26.28 4.32 24.11
N GLN A 187 -26.48 3.01 23.90
CA GLN A 187 -26.79 2.03 24.94
C GLN A 187 -25.94 0.77 24.70
N PRO A 188 -25.51 0.04 25.76
CA PRO A 188 -24.72 -1.18 25.60
C PRO A 188 -25.46 -2.27 24.79
N PRO A 189 -24.73 -3.23 24.18
CA PRO A 189 -23.30 -3.47 24.31
C PRO A 189 -22.44 -2.48 23.50
N PHE A 190 -21.29 -2.12 24.06
CA PHE A 190 -20.29 -1.31 23.38
C PHE A 190 -19.05 -2.16 23.08
N ARG A 191 -18.52 -2.07 21.86
CA ARG A 191 -17.25 -2.66 21.48
C ARG A 191 -16.57 -1.75 20.46
N LEU A 192 -15.71 -0.87 20.93
CA LEU A 192 -15.10 0.17 20.11
C LEU A 192 -13.62 0.39 20.42
N ILE A 193 -12.91 0.94 19.44
CA ILE A 193 -11.59 1.54 19.60
C ILE A 193 -11.65 3.03 19.23
N ALA A 194 -10.83 3.83 19.89
CA ALA A 194 -10.73 5.27 19.74
C ALA A 194 -9.28 5.64 19.38
N PRO A 195 -8.89 5.57 18.09
CA PRO A 195 -7.62 6.10 17.62
C PRO A 195 -7.64 7.64 17.64
N GLY A 196 -6.53 8.26 18.02
CA GLY A 196 -6.45 9.71 17.99
C GLY A 196 -5.15 10.31 18.51
N ARG A 197 -5.00 11.62 18.26
CA ARG A 197 -3.93 12.44 18.81
C ARG A 197 -4.23 12.81 20.24
N VAL A 198 -3.21 12.80 21.09
CA VAL A 198 -3.30 13.20 22.49
C VAL A 198 -2.13 14.11 22.81
N PHE A 199 -2.31 14.94 23.85
CA PHE A 199 -1.40 16.05 24.14
C PHE A 199 -1.03 16.05 25.62
N ARG A 200 0.26 16.17 25.91
CA ARG A 200 0.79 16.24 27.28
C ARG A 200 1.94 17.24 27.34
N CYS A 201 2.09 17.94 28.45
CA CYS A 201 3.18 18.91 28.61
C CYS A 201 4.52 18.24 28.96
N ASP A 202 4.94 17.29 28.12
CA ASP A 202 6.20 16.56 28.27
C ASP A 202 6.94 16.48 26.92
N SER A 203 8.27 16.52 26.96
CA SER A 203 9.11 16.54 25.76
C SER A 203 10.54 16.05 26.06
N ASP A 204 10.83 14.80 25.76
CA ASP A 204 12.16 14.19 25.83
C ASP A 204 12.39 13.21 24.64
N GLN A 205 13.29 12.23 24.77
CA GLN A 205 13.56 11.24 23.71
C GLN A 205 12.41 10.24 23.49
N THR A 206 11.63 9.97 24.54
CA THR A 206 10.54 8.98 24.58
C THR A 206 9.16 9.62 24.70
N HIS A 207 9.10 10.93 24.94
CA HIS A 207 7.88 11.70 25.11
C HIS A 207 7.87 12.89 24.17
N THR A 208 6.73 13.13 23.52
CA THR A 208 6.49 14.30 22.68
C THR A 208 5.22 15.02 23.12
N PRO A 209 5.13 16.35 22.95
CA PRO A 209 3.97 17.11 23.41
C PRO A 209 2.64 16.71 22.76
N MET A 210 2.74 16.08 21.59
CA MET A 210 1.66 15.42 20.89
C MET A 210 2.16 14.05 20.44
N PHE A 211 1.34 13.03 20.65
CA PHE A 211 1.54 11.66 20.17
C PHE A 211 0.18 11.04 19.88
N HIS A 212 0.15 9.77 19.47
CA HIS A 212 -1.06 9.06 19.08
C HIS A 212 -1.32 7.89 20.03
N GLN A 213 -2.58 7.71 20.38
CA GLN A 213 -3.05 6.57 21.15
C GLN A 213 -4.19 5.87 20.43
N ILE A 214 -4.30 4.57 20.70
CA ILE A 214 -5.53 3.83 20.51
C ILE A 214 -5.95 3.32 21.86
N GLU A 215 -7.18 3.65 22.24
CA GLU A 215 -7.83 3.06 23.40
C GLU A 215 -8.99 2.20 22.96
N GLY A 216 -9.27 1.13 23.68
CA GLY A 216 -10.43 0.28 23.44
C GLY A 216 -11.34 0.20 24.64
N LEU A 217 -12.62 -0.04 24.36
CA LEU A 217 -13.67 -0.21 25.34
C LEU A 217 -14.57 -1.38 24.93
N VAL A 218 -14.82 -2.28 25.89
CA VAL A 218 -15.90 -3.27 25.79
C VAL A 218 -16.80 -3.13 27.00
N ILE A 219 -18.10 -2.91 26.79
CA ILE A 219 -19.14 -2.98 27.83
C ILE A 219 -20.16 -4.03 27.41
N ASP A 220 -20.30 -5.07 28.21
CA ASP A 220 -21.23 -6.18 28.01
C ASP A 220 -21.62 -6.80 29.37
N ARG A 221 -22.73 -7.53 29.43
CA ARG A 221 -23.17 -8.23 30.65
C ARG A 221 -22.16 -9.28 31.11
N ASN A 222 -21.43 -9.88 30.17
CA ASN A 222 -20.51 -10.99 30.42
C ASN A 222 -19.02 -10.61 30.28
N ALA A 223 -18.70 -9.32 30.08
CA ALA A 223 -17.32 -8.88 29.96
C ALA A 223 -16.56 -9.13 31.28
N HIS A 224 -15.33 -9.65 31.22
CA HIS A 224 -14.54 -9.94 32.43
C HIS A 224 -13.04 -9.90 32.12
N MET A 225 -12.20 -9.90 33.15
CA MET A 225 -10.74 -9.79 33.01
C MET A 225 -10.14 -10.83 32.06
N GLY A 226 -10.66 -12.08 32.05
CA GLY A 226 -10.23 -13.10 31.08
C GLY A 226 -10.43 -12.70 29.60
N HIS A 227 -11.50 -11.97 29.28
CA HIS A 227 -11.72 -11.45 27.93
C HIS A 227 -10.72 -10.34 27.60
N LEU A 228 -10.46 -9.42 28.54
CA LEU A 228 -9.43 -8.38 28.39
C LEU A 228 -8.06 -9.01 28.08
N LYS A 229 -7.64 -9.98 28.89
CA LYS A 229 -6.37 -10.69 28.68
C LYS A 229 -6.29 -11.32 27.30
N TRP A 230 -7.32 -12.06 26.90
CA TRP A 230 -7.35 -12.72 25.60
C TRP A 230 -7.28 -11.73 24.43
N VAL A 231 -8.04 -10.62 24.50
CA VAL A 231 -8.02 -9.58 23.46
C VAL A 231 -6.61 -8.99 23.31
N LEU A 232 -5.95 -8.67 24.41
CA LEU A 232 -4.62 -8.06 24.40
C LEU A 232 -3.52 -9.05 23.98
N GLU A 233 -3.54 -10.28 24.49
CA GLU A 233 -2.61 -11.34 24.10
C GLU A 233 -2.74 -11.65 22.59
N THR A 234 -3.98 -11.70 22.08
CA THR A 234 -4.26 -11.89 20.65
C THR A 234 -3.77 -10.72 19.82
N PHE A 235 -4.01 -9.48 20.26
CA PHE A 235 -3.50 -8.28 19.59
C PHE A 235 -1.98 -8.30 19.47
N ILE A 236 -1.25 -8.56 20.57
CA ILE A 236 0.22 -8.60 20.56
C ILE A 236 0.73 -9.70 19.64
N SER A 237 0.13 -10.89 19.67
CA SER A 237 0.51 -12.00 18.79
C SER A 237 0.35 -11.64 17.31
N ARG A 238 -0.75 -10.97 16.95
CA ARG A 238 -1.01 -10.52 15.57
C ARG A 238 -0.09 -9.37 15.16
N PHE A 239 0.05 -8.35 16.00
CA PHE A 239 0.79 -7.13 15.70
C PHE A 239 2.30 -7.37 15.55
N PHE A 240 2.88 -8.23 16.40
CA PHE A 240 4.29 -8.64 16.30
C PHE A 240 4.49 -9.91 15.46
N GLU A 241 3.41 -10.42 14.82
CA GLU A 241 3.43 -11.57 13.91
C GLU A 241 4.13 -12.81 14.50
N THR A 242 3.87 -13.09 15.78
CA THR A 242 4.49 -14.19 16.53
C THR A 242 3.47 -15.06 17.23
N GLY A 243 3.65 -16.38 17.18
CA GLY A 243 2.86 -17.35 17.93
C GLY A 243 3.28 -17.47 19.40
N ASP A 244 4.47 -16.98 19.75
CA ASP A 244 5.07 -17.10 21.08
C ASP A 244 4.96 -15.77 21.81
N VAL A 245 3.80 -15.50 22.43
CA VAL A 245 3.62 -14.33 23.29
C VAL A 245 3.53 -14.77 24.74
N VAL A 246 4.43 -14.23 25.58
CA VAL A 246 4.39 -14.40 27.02
C VAL A 246 4.16 -13.03 27.64
N THR A 247 3.00 -12.85 28.26
CA THR A 247 2.59 -11.58 28.89
C THR A 247 2.58 -11.68 30.41
N GLN A 248 2.86 -10.56 31.07
CA GLN A 248 2.68 -10.39 32.50
C GLN A 248 1.72 -9.23 32.75
N PHE A 249 0.71 -9.45 33.60
CA PHE A 249 -0.22 -8.41 34.04
C PHE A 249 0.14 -8.01 35.47
N ARG A 250 0.67 -6.81 35.65
CA ARG A 250 1.03 -6.26 36.96
C ARG A 250 -0.09 -5.36 37.48
N PRO A 251 -0.52 -5.49 38.74
CA PRO A 251 -1.46 -4.54 39.32
C PRO A 251 -0.92 -3.11 39.23
N HIS A 252 -1.78 -2.19 38.77
CA HIS A 252 -1.51 -0.76 38.71
C HIS A 252 -2.76 -0.01 39.20
N HIS A 253 -2.74 1.32 39.16
CA HIS A 253 -3.91 2.14 39.50
C HIS A 253 -4.22 3.14 38.38
N PHE A 254 -5.44 3.08 37.86
CA PHE A 254 -6.04 4.13 37.04
C PHE A 254 -7.39 4.53 37.65
N PRO A 255 -7.72 5.82 37.79
CA PRO A 255 -8.97 6.24 38.44
C PRO A 255 -10.25 5.67 37.80
N PHE A 256 -10.21 5.37 36.50
CA PHE A 256 -11.34 4.88 35.70
C PHE A 256 -11.43 3.36 35.58
N THR A 257 -10.51 2.59 36.20
CA THR A 257 -10.59 1.12 36.19
C THR A 257 -10.32 0.49 37.56
N GLU A 258 -11.04 -0.58 37.88
CA GLU A 258 -10.84 -1.40 39.09
C GLU A 258 -11.39 -2.83 38.88
N PRO A 259 -10.55 -3.88 38.92
CA PRO A 259 -9.09 -3.86 39.04
C PRO A 259 -8.39 -3.28 37.81
N SER A 260 -7.27 -2.58 38.06
CA SER A 260 -6.35 -2.00 37.07
C SER A 260 -5.08 -2.83 36.91
N ALA A 261 -4.51 -2.87 35.70
CA ALA A 261 -3.27 -3.56 35.40
C ALA A 261 -2.45 -2.89 34.28
N GLU A 262 -1.14 -3.03 34.34
CA GLU A 262 -0.23 -2.82 33.21
C GLU A 262 0.12 -4.17 32.59
N MET A 263 0.26 -4.21 31.27
CA MET A 263 0.68 -5.41 30.56
C MET A 263 2.11 -5.24 30.03
N ASP A 264 2.98 -6.14 30.47
CA ASP A 264 4.33 -6.28 29.96
C ASP A 264 4.43 -7.51 29.04
N VAL A 265 5.30 -7.44 28.04
CA VAL A 265 5.64 -8.57 27.17
C VAL A 265 7.07 -9.01 27.41
N ARG A 266 7.30 -10.33 27.41
CA ARG A 266 8.65 -10.88 27.45
C ARG A 266 9.35 -10.63 26.12
N CYS A 267 10.57 -10.12 26.16
CA CYS A 267 11.31 -9.75 24.96
C CYS A 267 12.83 -9.87 25.11
N SER A 268 13.50 -9.95 23.96
CA SER A 268 14.94 -9.74 23.80
C SER A 268 15.20 -8.59 22.82
N TRP A 269 16.43 -8.07 22.85
CA TRP A 269 16.89 -7.05 21.93
C TRP A 269 17.97 -7.65 21.04
N GLU A 270 17.76 -7.64 19.72
CA GLU A 270 18.73 -8.10 18.74
C GLU A 270 19.01 -6.99 17.74
N LYS A 271 20.25 -6.48 17.70
CA LYS A 271 20.70 -5.43 16.77
C LYS A 271 19.81 -4.16 16.76
N GLY A 272 19.18 -3.84 17.90
CA GLY A 272 18.29 -2.67 18.03
C GLY A 272 16.81 -2.96 17.72
N GLU A 273 16.46 -4.17 17.29
CA GLU A 273 15.08 -4.60 17.11
C GLU A 273 14.57 -5.38 18.33
N LEU A 274 13.31 -5.14 18.69
CA LEU A 274 12.61 -5.89 19.73
C LEU A 274 12.14 -7.24 19.17
N LYS A 275 12.48 -8.35 19.83
CA LYS A 275 11.91 -9.68 19.55
C LYS A 275 10.99 -10.09 20.70
N VAL A 276 9.69 -10.05 20.47
CA VAL A 276 8.66 -10.48 21.44
C VAL A 276 8.66 -12.01 21.56
N GLY A 277 8.48 -12.51 22.78
CA GLY A 277 8.44 -13.94 23.10
C GLY A 277 9.78 -14.55 23.49
N GLN A 278 10.89 -13.85 23.20
CA GLN A 278 12.25 -14.34 23.40
C GLN A 278 12.93 -13.65 24.59
N GLY A 279 14.03 -14.22 25.08
CA GLY A 279 14.79 -13.67 26.22
C GLY A 279 14.03 -13.66 27.54
N ASP A 280 14.57 -12.92 28.52
CA ASP A 280 14.08 -12.85 29.90
C ASP A 280 13.79 -11.41 30.37
N SER A 281 13.86 -10.43 29.47
CA SER A 281 13.50 -9.04 29.79
C SER A 281 12.00 -8.81 29.63
N TRP A 282 11.47 -7.85 30.39
CA TRP A 282 10.07 -7.42 30.34
C TRP A 282 9.98 -5.99 29.85
N LEU A 283 9.02 -5.74 28.96
CA LEU A 283 8.76 -4.42 28.42
C LEU A 283 7.27 -4.10 28.56
N GLU A 284 6.97 -3.01 29.26
CA GLU A 284 5.62 -2.45 29.35
C GLU A 284 5.14 -2.00 27.96
N ILE A 285 3.93 -2.44 27.59
CA ILE A 285 3.30 -2.08 26.31
C ILE A 285 2.08 -1.18 26.50
N LEU A 286 1.28 -1.42 27.55
CA LEU A 286 -0.01 -0.75 27.72
C LEU A 286 -0.51 -0.76 29.16
N GLY A 287 -1.48 0.13 29.42
CA GLY A 287 -2.34 0.11 30.61
C GLY A 287 -3.75 -0.40 30.28
N CYS A 288 -4.37 -1.12 31.22
CA CYS A 288 -5.70 -1.70 31.05
C CYS A 288 -6.43 -1.94 32.39
N GLY A 289 -7.70 -2.32 32.33
CA GLY A 289 -8.43 -2.73 33.52
C GLY A 289 -9.93 -2.90 33.29
N MET A 290 -10.63 -3.35 34.32
CA MET A 290 -12.09 -3.40 34.34
C MET A 290 -12.65 -2.00 34.59
N VAL A 291 -13.63 -1.55 33.81
CA VAL A 291 -14.18 -0.19 33.92
C VAL A 291 -14.79 0.04 35.30
N HIS A 292 -14.41 1.12 35.95
CA HIS A 292 -14.87 1.44 37.31
C HIS A 292 -16.38 1.75 37.32
N PRO A 293 -17.16 1.25 38.29
CA PRO A 293 -18.62 1.47 38.35
C PRO A 293 -19.06 2.94 38.29
N ASN A 294 -18.28 3.87 38.87
CA ASN A 294 -18.57 5.31 38.79
C ASN A 294 -18.54 5.85 37.34
N VAL A 295 -17.67 5.31 36.49
CA VAL A 295 -17.58 5.71 35.07
C VAL A 295 -18.84 5.27 34.33
N LEU A 296 -19.30 4.03 34.57
CA LEU A 296 -20.56 3.53 34.01
C LEU A 296 -21.75 4.39 34.45
N LYS A 297 -21.86 4.68 35.75
CA LYS A 297 -22.91 5.54 36.30
C LYS A 297 -22.88 6.96 35.71
N ALA A 298 -21.69 7.54 35.54
CA ALA A 298 -21.53 8.87 34.94
C ALA A 298 -22.03 8.92 33.48
N CYS A 299 -22.04 7.77 32.79
CA CYS A 299 -22.52 7.65 31.41
C CYS A 299 -23.95 7.11 31.30
N GLY A 300 -24.66 6.90 32.42
CA GLY A 300 -26.02 6.36 32.41
C GLY A 300 -26.11 4.86 32.16
N VAL A 301 -25.01 4.11 32.36
CA VAL A 301 -24.97 2.64 32.27
C VAL A 301 -25.06 2.05 33.69
N ASP A 302 -25.97 1.10 33.91
CA ASP A 302 -26.15 0.44 35.20
C ASP A 302 -25.02 -0.59 35.46
N PRO A 303 -24.13 -0.37 36.46
CA PRO A 303 -23.04 -1.29 36.76
C PRO A 303 -23.48 -2.59 37.44
N ASP A 304 -24.73 -2.68 37.92
CA ASP A 304 -25.28 -3.94 38.44
C ASP A 304 -25.74 -4.87 37.30
N GLU A 305 -25.93 -4.31 36.10
CA GLU A 305 -26.39 -5.04 34.90
C GLU A 305 -25.27 -5.24 33.87
N TYR A 306 -24.41 -4.24 33.69
CA TYR A 306 -23.34 -4.23 32.71
C TYR A 306 -21.98 -4.03 33.38
N GLN A 307 -20.96 -4.65 32.79
CA GLN A 307 -19.57 -4.48 33.18
C GLN A 307 -18.71 -4.38 31.93
N GLY A 308 -17.42 -4.12 32.08
CA GLY A 308 -16.59 -3.91 30.92
C GLY A 308 -15.12 -3.77 31.24
N PHE A 309 -14.32 -3.71 30.19
CA PHE A 309 -12.90 -3.47 30.28
C PHE A 309 -12.45 -2.45 29.25
N ALA A 310 -11.38 -1.74 29.59
CA ALA A 310 -10.76 -0.75 28.74
C ALA A 310 -9.23 -0.92 28.76
N TRP A 311 -8.58 -0.40 27.73
CA TRP A 311 -7.12 -0.37 27.59
C TRP A 311 -6.68 0.82 26.77
N GLY A 312 -5.43 1.20 26.90
CA GLY A 312 -4.81 2.26 26.12
C GLY A 312 -3.36 1.98 25.83
N MET A 313 -2.96 2.22 24.58
CA MET A 313 -1.58 2.04 24.14
C MET A 313 -1.13 3.15 23.20
N GLY A 314 0.15 3.50 23.28
CA GLY A 314 0.78 4.49 22.41
C GLY A 314 1.13 3.89 21.05
N VAL A 315 0.59 4.46 19.97
CA VAL A 315 0.83 4.03 18.59
C VAL A 315 2.30 4.27 18.22
N ASP A 316 2.82 5.45 18.54
CA ASP A 316 4.17 5.84 18.18
C ASP A 316 5.20 4.97 18.90
N ARG A 317 4.98 4.64 20.19
CA ARG A 317 5.84 3.71 20.94
C ARG A 317 5.83 2.32 20.32
N LEU A 318 4.67 1.80 19.93
CA LEU A 318 4.59 0.52 19.22
C LEU A 318 5.30 0.55 17.86
N ALA A 319 5.19 1.65 17.12
CA ALA A 319 5.92 1.85 15.88
C ALA A 319 7.45 1.85 16.10
N MET A 320 7.93 2.53 17.14
CA MET A 320 9.34 2.52 17.50
C MET A 320 9.83 1.10 17.81
N LEU A 321 9.07 0.34 18.60
CA LEU A 321 9.44 -1.02 18.98
C LEU A 321 9.42 -1.99 17.81
N LYS A 322 8.41 -1.89 16.93
CA LYS A 322 8.24 -2.79 15.78
C LYS A 322 9.30 -2.53 14.70
N TYR A 323 9.64 -1.26 14.44
CA TYR A 323 10.55 -0.88 13.35
C TYR A 323 11.93 -0.40 13.80
N GLY A 324 12.24 -0.51 15.10
CA GLY A 324 13.55 -0.16 15.64
C GLY A 324 13.89 1.34 15.55
N VAL A 325 12.89 2.22 15.66
CA VAL A 325 13.12 3.68 15.62
C VAL A 325 13.69 4.12 16.98
N PRO A 326 14.89 4.74 17.02
CA PRO A 326 15.60 5.01 18.27
C PRO A 326 15.11 6.26 19.03
N ASP A 327 14.52 7.24 18.34
CA ASP A 327 14.10 8.52 18.92
C ASP A 327 12.70 8.90 18.42
N LEU A 328 11.78 9.15 19.33
CA LEU A 328 10.40 9.48 19.00
C LEU A 328 10.29 10.81 18.27
N ARG A 329 11.20 11.75 18.53
CA ARG A 329 11.14 13.13 17.99
C ARG A 329 11.34 13.15 16.48
N ASP A 330 12.08 12.20 15.93
CA ASP A 330 12.32 12.09 14.49
C ASP A 330 11.02 11.85 13.71
N MET A 331 10.02 11.22 14.33
CA MET A 331 8.69 11.00 13.76
C MET A 331 7.92 12.31 13.50
N PHE A 332 8.31 13.40 14.18
CA PHE A 332 7.66 14.72 14.05
C PHE A 332 8.55 15.78 13.40
N ALA A 333 9.79 15.43 13.05
CA ALA A 333 10.78 16.36 12.48
C ALA A 333 10.53 16.72 11.00
N ALA A 334 9.59 16.03 10.34
CA ALA A 334 9.28 16.18 8.91
C ALA A 334 10.50 15.97 7.98
N ASP A 335 11.42 15.07 8.33
CA ASP A 335 12.58 14.73 7.50
C ASP A 335 12.20 13.72 6.40
N SER A 336 12.27 14.16 5.14
CA SER A 336 12.01 13.31 3.97
C SER A 336 12.95 12.10 3.86
N ARG A 337 14.19 12.18 4.36
CA ARG A 337 15.14 11.05 4.36
C ARG A 337 14.71 9.97 5.35
N TRP A 338 14.21 10.40 6.51
CA TRP A 338 13.63 9.50 7.50
C TRP A 338 12.39 8.81 6.95
N LEU A 339 11.48 9.57 6.31
CA LEU A 339 10.30 9.00 5.67
C LEU A 339 10.66 8.08 4.49
N ASN A 340 11.72 8.36 3.73
CA ASN A 340 12.19 7.46 2.67
C ASN A 340 12.79 6.16 3.21
N HIS A 341 13.31 6.16 4.44
CA HIS A 341 13.90 4.98 5.08
C HIS A 341 12.86 4.12 5.79
N TYR A 342 12.00 4.74 6.59
CA TYR A 342 11.00 4.04 7.41
C TYR A 342 9.60 4.02 6.80
N GLY A 343 9.30 4.88 5.82
CA GLY A 343 7.96 5.01 5.26
C GLY A 343 7.53 3.82 4.42
N PHE A 344 6.22 3.61 4.37
CA PHE A 344 5.60 2.45 3.73
C PHE A 344 5.06 2.79 2.35
N SER A 345 4.95 1.78 1.50
CA SER A 345 4.25 1.92 0.22
C SER A 345 2.77 2.19 0.47
N ALA A 346 2.19 3.18 -0.21
CA ALA A 346 0.74 3.42 -0.18
C ALA A 346 -0.09 2.22 -0.72
N PHE A 347 0.55 1.25 -1.37
CA PHE A 347 -0.07 0.02 -1.85
C PHE A 347 0.04 -1.15 -0.86
N ALA A 348 0.71 -0.95 0.29
CA ALA A 348 0.87 -1.95 1.35
C ALA A 348 -0.03 -1.60 2.56
N ALA A 349 -1.28 -1.21 2.28
CA ALA A 349 -2.23 -0.90 3.34
C ALA A 349 -2.58 -2.18 4.14
N PRO A 350 -2.47 -2.17 5.48
CA PRO A 350 -2.75 -3.34 6.31
C PRO A 350 -4.19 -3.81 6.14
N ASN A 351 -4.39 -5.09 5.84
CA ASN A 351 -5.71 -5.72 5.87
C ASN A 351 -5.61 -7.24 6.01
N SER A 352 -6.71 -7.88 6.40
CA SER A 352 -6.77 -9.32 6.63
C SER A 352 -6.54 -10.17 5.39
N ALA A 353 -6.67 -9.62 4.17
CA ALA A 353 -6.49 -10.34 2.92
C ALA A 353 -5.05 -10.29 2.37
N SER A 354 -4.37 -9.13 2.45
CA SER A 354 -3.02 -8.94 1.92
C SER A 354 -1.91 -9.04 2.97
N GLY A 355 -2.25 -9.07 4.25
CA GLY A 355 -1.28 -9.05 5.36
C GLY A 355 -1.27 -7.71 6.10
N LEU A 356 -0.66 -7.73 7.28
CA LEU A 356 -0.59 -6.61 8.22
C LEU A 356 0.69 -5.76 8.07
N SER A 357 1.70 -6.27 7.35
CA SER A 357 3.00 -5.63 7.10
C SER A 357 3.40 -5.56 5.63
#